data_AF-A0A673TIB8-F1
#
_entry.id   AF-A0A673TIB8-F1
#
_cell.length_a   1.000
_cell.length_b   1.000
_cell.length_c   1.000
_cell.angle_alpha   90.00
_cell.angle_beta   90.00
_cell.angle_gamma   90.00
#
_symmetry.space_group_name_H-M   'P 1'
#
loop_
_entity.id
_entity.type
_entity.pdbx_description
1 polymer ?
#
loop_
_entity_poly.entity_id
_entity_poly.type
_entity_poly.pdbx_seq_one_letter_code
_entity_poly.pdbx_strand_id
1 'polypeptide(L)'
;MNKIFPQGDDNGSAAAGTKALPGGEGCGPFCCSRQGACLSAFLLLLLVTLAALIALVTLLGLPPRTPGAQICVTLMNRTGFLCHDGKSCLPASRVCDGVRTCAQGEDEDEAMCRDMPRSLPSFLVARCGDPSSWIYSDQKCDGVNNCGDCSDELSPVTACPPCGPGWWRCPSTVFKYCGCIPRVLCQDHTQHCSDWSDEYSCPGP
;
A
#
# COMPACT_ATOMS: atom_id res chain seq x y z
N MET A 1 -30.53 -60.98 -22.58
CA MET A 1 -30.39 -59.99 -23.68
C MET A 1 -29.01 -59.34 -23.49
N ASN A 2 -27.90 -59.81 -24.07
CA ASN A 2 -27.53 -60.11 -25.46
C ASN A 2 -27.49 -58.83 -26.33
N LYS A 3 -26.30 -58.21 -26.43
CA LYS A 3 -25.59 -57.72 -27.65
C LYS A 3 -24.59 -56.64 -27.21
N ILE A 4 -23.31 -56.96 -27.03
CA ILE A 4 -22.25 -57.24 -28.04
C ILE A 4 -21.58 -55.95 -28.53
N PHE A 5 -20.26 -55.97 -28.30
CA PHE A 5 -19.19 -55.00 -28.57
C PHE A 5 -18.58 -55.30 -29.98
N PRO A 6 -17.45 -54.68 -30.37
CA PRO A 6 -17.21 -53.96 -31.63
C PRO A 6 -16.56 -54.79 -32.78
N GLN A 7 -16.37 -54.17 -33.95
CA GLN A 7 -15.31 -54.42 -34.95
C GLN A 7 -15.58 -53.46 -36.12
N GLY A 8 -14.61 -52.95 -36.88
CA GLY A 8 -13.23 -53.33 -37.11
C GLY A 8 -12.89 -52.80 -38.51
N ASP A 9 -11.65 -52.37 -38.68
CA ASP A 9 -11.13 -51.82 -39.92
C ASP A 9 -11.13 -52.81 -41.09
N ASP A 10 -10.96 -52.21 -42.27
CA ASP A 10 -10.11 -52.62 -43.38
C ASP A 10 -10.70 -53.32 -44.63
N ASN A 11 -10.40 -52.64 -45.74
CA ASN A 11 -9.87 -53.14 -47.01
C ASN A 11 -10.81 -53.64 -48.12
N GLY A 12 -10.57 -53.14 -49.34
CA GLY A 12 -11.21 -53.68 -50.55
C GLY A 12 -11.18 -52.77 -51.79
N SER A 13 -10.03 -52.71 -52.46
CA SER A 13 -9.78 -52.11 -53.78
C SER A 13 -10.38 -52.90 -54.95
N ALA A 14 -10.84 -52.22 -56.03
CA ALA A 14 -10.73 -52.57 -57.46
C ALA A 14 -11.64 -51.65 -58.32
N ALA A 15 -11.10 -50.78 -59.19
CA ALA A 15 -10.96 -50.95 -60.66
C ALA A 15 -12.31 -50.84 -61.43
N ALA A 16 -12.50 -50.15 -62.56
CA ALA A 16 -11.68 -49.40 -63.53
C ALA A 16 -12.67 -48.57 -64.42
N GLY A 17 -12.20 -47.55 -65.14
CA GLY A 17 -13.04 -46.94 -66.21
C GLY A 17 -12.70 -45.54 -66.70
N THR A 18 -11.54 -45.42 -67.34
CA THR A 18 -11.03 -44.41 -68.30
C THR A 18 -11.99 -43.39 -68.95
N LYS A 19 -11.60 -42.09 -68.95
CA LYS A 19 -11.37 -41.20 -70.13
C LYS A 19 -10.98 -39.79 -69.63
N ALA A 20 -9.69 -39.43 -69.73
CA ALA A 20 -9.07 -38.68 -70.83
C ALA A 20 -9.28 -37.14 -70.72
N LEU A 21 -8.22 -36.47 -70.30
CA LEU A 21 -7.84 -35.05 -70.53
C LEU A 21 -7.86 -34.71 -72.06
N PRO A 22 -7.81 -33.44 -72.52
CA PRO A 22 -7.02 -32.35 -71.93
C PRO A 22 -7.62 -30.93 -72.01
N GLY A 23 -6.96 -29.98 -71.34
CA GLY A 23 -7.20 -28.56 -71.58
C GLY A 23 -6.78 -27.68 -70.41
N GLY A 24 -5.49 -27.66 -70.10
CA GLY A 24 -4.94 -26.64 -69.23
C GLY A 24 -4.84 -25.32 -69.97
N GLU A 25 -5.29 -24.23 -69.35
CA GLU A 25 -4.73 -22.90 -69.58
C GLU A 25 -4.62 -22.21 -68.22
N GLY A 26 -3.38 -21.82 -67.90
CA GLY A 26 -2.98 -21.34 -66.58
C GLY A 26 -3.61 -20.01 -66.22
N CYS A 27 -3.95 -19.88 -64.94
CA CYS A 27 -4.18 -18.57 -64.33
C CYS A 27 -2.81 -18.05 -63.83
N GLY A 28 -2.38 -16.90 -64.36
CA GLY A 28 -1.16 -16.20 -63.96
C GLY A 28 -1.22 -15.60 -62.54
N PRO A 29 -0.20 -14.83 -62.12
CA PRO A 29 0.10 -14.55 -60.70
C PRO A 29 -0.85 -13.58 -59.97
N PHE A 30 -1.99 -13.20 -60.56
CA PHE A 30 -2.85 -12.13 -60.04
C PHE A 30 -4.31 -12.56 -59.88
N CYS A 31 -4.55 -13.71 -59.25
CA CYS A 31 -5.86 -14.04 -58.71
C CYS A 31 -5.97 -13.57 -57.25
N CYS A 32 -6.08 -12.25 -57.04
CA CYS A 32 -6.46 -11.69 -55.74
C CYS A 32 -7.97 -11.41 -55.74
N SER A 33 -8.75 -12.32 -55.12
CA SER A 33 -10.16 -12.07 -54.80
C SER A 33 -10.28 -10.75 -54.02
N ARG A 34 -11.19 -9.85 -54.42
CA ARG A 34 -11.50 -8.58 -53.70
C ARG A 34 -11.67 -8.80 -52.20
N GLN A 35 -12.10 -9.99 -51.80
CA GLN A 35 -12.30 -10.40 -50.41
C GLN A 35 -10.98 -10.58 -49.64
N GLY A 36 -9.93 -11.15 -50.26
CA GLY A 36 -8.62 -11.36 -49.62
C GLY A 36 -7.82 -10.06 -49.45
N ALA A 37 -7.90 -9.16 -50.45
CA ALA A 37 -7.32 -7.83 -50.34
C ALA A 37 -8.00 -7.00 -49.24
N CYS A 38 -9.34 -7.06 -49.15
CA CYS A 38 -10.11 -6.42 -48.07
C CYS A 38 -9.75 -6.96 -46.69
N LEU A 39 -9.64 -8.28 -46.52
CA LEU A 39 -9.24 -8.89 -45.24
C LEU A 39 -7.83 -8.45 -44.83
N SER A 40 -6.89 -8.35 -45.78
CA SER A 40 -5.55 -7.83 -45.49
C SER A 40 -5.56 -6.36 -45.08
N ALA A 41 -6.40 -5.54 -45.72
CA ALA A 41 -6.54 -4.13 -45.40
C ALA A 41 -7.18 -3.91 -44.02
N PHE A 42 -8.22 -4.68 -43.68
CA PHE A 42 -8.84 -4.66 -42.36
C PHE A 42 -7.86 -5.09 -41.25
N LEU A 43 -7.05 -6.13 -41.50
CA LEU A 43 -6.04 -6.58 -40.55
C LEU A 43 -4.95 -5.51 -40.33
N LEU A 44 -4.48 -4.86 -41.39
CA LEU A 44 -3.50 -3.77 -41.30
C LEU A 44 -4.07 -2.56 -40.53
N LEU A 45 -5.34 -2.20 -40.78
CA LEU A 45 -6.03 -1.16 -40.02
C LEU A 45 -6.12 -1.50 -38.53
N LEU A 46 -6.46 -2.74 -38.18
CA LEU A 46 -6.50 -3.21 -36.79
C LEU A 46 -5.12 -3.18 -36.12
N LEU A 47 -4.06 -3.55 -36.85
CA LEU A 47 -2.70 -3.50 -36.31
C LEU A 47 -2.23 -2.06 -36.08
N VAL A 48 -2.57 -1.13 -36.98
CA VAL A 48 -2.25 0.30 -36.83
C VAL A 48 -3.00 0.92 -35.66
N THR A 49 -4.29 0.62 -35.49
CA THR A 49 -5.06 1.12 -34.35
C THR A 49 -4.57 0.53 -33.03
N LEU A 50 -4.22 -0.75 -32.98
CA LEU A 50 -3.62 -1.38 -31.81
C LEU A 50 -2.27 -0.75 -31.46
N ALA A 51 -1.40 -0.53 -32.46
CA ALA A 51 -0.11 0.11 -32.26
C ALA A 51 -0.26 1.57 -31.78
N ALA A 52 -1.23 2.30 -32.32
CA ALA A 52 -1.56 3.66 -31.88
C ALA A 52 -2.08 3.69 -30.44
N LEU A 53 -2.93 2.72 -30.05
CA LEU A 53 -3.41 2.59 -28.67
C LEU A 53 -2.29 2.23 -27.70
N ILE A 54 -1.39 1.32 -28.07
CA ILE A 54 -0.22 0.97 -27.25
C ILE A 54 0.70 2.19 -27.11
N ALA A 55 0.98 2.91 -28.21
CA ALA A 55 1.77 4.13 -28.19
C ALA A 55 1.11 5.22 -27.33
N LEU A 56 -0.22 5.33 -27.36
CA LEU A 56 -0.98 6.27 -26.53
C LEU A 56 -0.88 5.90 -25.05
N VAL A 57 -0.96 4.62 -24.69
CA VAL A 57 -0.80 4.15 -23.31
C VAL A 57 0.63 4.33 -22.80
N THR A 58 1.64 4.16 -23.66
CA THR A 58 3.04 4.43 -23.28
C THR A 58 3.37 5.92 -23.19
N LEU A 59 2.73 6.78 -24.00
CA LEU A 59 2.86 8.25 -23.93
C LEU A 59 2.11 8.87 -22.74
N LEU A 60 0.89 8.40 -22.46
CA LEU A 60 0.07 8.93 -21.37
C LEU A 60 0.42 8.28 -20.02
N GLY A 61 1.09 7.12 -20.04
CA GLY A 61 1.29 6.28 -18.87
C GLY A 61 -0.02 5.64 -18.40
N LEU A 62 0.05 4.43 -17.86
CA LEU A 62 -1.01 3.98 -16.95
C LEU A 62 -0.99 4.94 -15.74
N PRO A 63 -2.14 5.44 -15.26
CA PRO A 63 -2.15 6.09 -13.96
C PRO A 63 -1.51 5.09 -12.98
N PRO A 64 -0.51 5.50 -12.19
CA PRO A 64 0.11 4.59 -11.26
C PRO A 64 -1.03 4.03 -10.41
N ARG A 65 -1.20 2.71 -10.41
CA ARG A 65 -2.00 2.04 -9.39
C ARG A 65 -1.17 2.17 -8.12
N THR A 66 -1.17 3.34 -7.49
CA THR A 66 -0.68 3.47 -6.14
C THR A 66 -1.69 2.71 -5.28
N PRO A 67 -1.28 1.63 -4.60
CA PRO A 67 -2.05 1.15 -3.47
C PRO A 67 -2.32 2.36 -2.56
N GLY A 68 -3.58 2.60 -2.23
CA GLY A 68 -3.91 3.63 -1.24
C GLY A 68 -3.14 3.37 0.05
N ALA A 69 -2.89 4.42 0.84
CA ALA A 69 -2.15 4.32 2.10
C ALA A 69 -2.64 3.15 2.97
N GLN A 70 -1.72 2.28 3.36
CA GLN A 70 -2.02 1.07 4.13
C GLN A 70 -1.50 1.20 5.56
N ILE A 71 -2.28 0.71 6.52
CA ILE A 71 -1.92 0.69 7.93
C ILE A 71 -1.06 -0.54 8.26
N CYS A 72 -0.06 -0.35 9.12
CA CYS A 72 0.67 -1.44 9.75
C CYS A 72 0.93 -1.13 11.23
N VAL A 73 1.47 -2.12 11.94
CA VAL A 73 1.95 -1.97 13.31
C VAL A 73 3.47 -2.14 13.29
N THR A 74 4.19 -1.15 13.78
CA THR A 74 5.66 -1.18 13.85
C THR A 74 6.14 -2.20 14.89
N LEU A 75 7.43 -2.50 14.88
CA LEU A 75 8.06 -3.37 15.89
C LEU A 75 7.88 -2.86 17.33
N MET A 76 7.66 -1.56 17.51
CA MET A 76 7.39 -0.93 18.81
C MET A 76 5.90 -0.92 19.17
N ASN A 77 5.08 -1.70 18.47
CA ASN A 77 3.62 -1.76 18.64
C ASN A 77 2.94 -0.38 18.49
N ARG A 78 3.47 0.45 17.57
CA ARG A 78 2.91 1.76 17.21
C ARG A 78 2.24 1.71 15.86
N THR A 79 1.25 2.57 15.65
CA THR A 79 0.63 2.77 14.33
C THR A 79 1.68 3.19 13.30
N GLY A 80 1.60 2.60 12.13
CA GLY A 80 2.54 2.88 11.05
C GLY A 80 1.89 2.90 9.66
N PHE A 81 2.69 3.35 8.71
CA PHE A 81 2.41 3.38 7.28
C PHE A 81 3.16 2.24 6.58
N LEU A 82 2.44 1.38 5.86
CA LEU A 82 3.01 0.29 5.10
C LEU A 82 3.37 0.77 3.70
N CYS A 83 4.65 0.73 3.36
CA CYS A 83 5.14 0.99 2.02
C CYS A 83 4.50 0.01 1.01
N HIS A 84 4.47 0.38 -0.28
CA HIS A 84 3.95 -0.42 -1.38
C HIS A 84 4.68 -1.74 -1.59
N ASP A 85 5.89 -1.88 -1.04
CA ASP A 85 6.63 -3.15 -1.02
C ASP A 85 5.97 -4.22 -0.12
N GLY A 86 5.01 -3.83 0.72
CA GLY A 86 4.30 -4.69 1.66
C GLY A 86 5.16 -5.23 2.80
N LYS A 87 6.38 -4.70 2.98
CA LYS A 87 7.37 -5.19 3.95
C LYS A 87 7.83 -4.09 4.90
N SER A 88 8.00 -2.88 4.39
CA SER A 88 8.53 -1.75 5.14
C SER A 88 7.39 -1.05 5.87
N CYS A 89 7.36 -1.17 7.19
CA CYS A 89 6.41 -0.48 8.06
C CYS A 89 7.08 0.69 8.75
N LEU A 90 6.70 1.90 8.35
CA LEU A 90 7.25 3.14 8.89
C LEU A 90 6.38 3.63 10.06
N PRO A 91 6.95 4.16 11.15
CA PRO A 91 6.20 4.93 12.14
C PRO A 91 5.40 6.05 11.47
N ALA A 92 4.22 6.39 11.98
CA ALA A 92 3.39 7.43 11.36
C ALA A 92 4.13 8.78 11.26
N SER A 93 4.95 9.12 12.25
CA SER A 93 5.82 10.31 12.26
C SER A 93 6.91 10.34 11.19
N ARG A 94 7.15 9.25 10.46
CA ARG A 94 8.06 9.17 9.31
C ARG A 94 7.38 9.45 7.98
N VAL A 95 6.09 9.76 7.99
CA VAL A 95 5.34 10.15 6.79
C VAL A 95 5.39 11.67 6.66
N CYS A 96 5.79 12.16 5.49
CA CYS A 96 6.00 13.58 5.21
C CYS A 96 7.07 14.23 6.12
N ASP A 97 8.13 13.50 6.47
CA ASP A 97 9.26 13.98 7.27
C ASP A 97 10.35 14.65 6.41
N GLY A 98 10.14 14.69 5.08
CA GLY A 98 11.07 15.23 4.10
C GLY A 98 12.14 14.24 3.65
N VAL A 99 12.07 12.98 4.10
CA VAL A 99 13.03 11.92 3.80
C VAL A 99 12.32 10.75 3.15
N ARG A 100 12.62 10.52 1.87
CA ARG A 100 12.11 9.35 1.11
C ARG A 100 12.68 8.06 1.70
N THR A 101 11.90 7.40 2.53
CA THR A 101 12.28 6.16 3.22
C THR A 101 11.70 4.94 2.50
N CYS A 102 10.48 5.03 1.96
CA CYS A 102 9.95 3.95 1.13
C CYS A 102 10.66 3.89 -0.22
N ALA A 103 10.69 2.71 -0.84
CA ALA A 103 11.41 2.46 -2.10
C ALA A 103 10.92 3.32 -3.27
N GLN A 104 9.63 3.66 -3.31
CA GLN A 104 9.06 4.55 -4.32
C GLN A 104 8.85 5.97 -3.78
N GLY A 105 9.20 6.22 -2.52
CA GLY A 105 9.02 7.51 -1.84
C GLY A 105 7.55 7.90 -1.66
N GLU A 106 6.67 6.91 -1.58
CA GLU A 106 5.22 7.10 -1.35
C GLU A 106 4.89 7.64 0.05
N ASP A 107 5.83 7.56 0.99
CA ASP A 107 5.81 8.23 2.29
C ASP A 107 5.94 9.76 2.18
N GLU A 108 6.42 10.24 1.03
CA GLU A 108 6.62 11.66 0.69
C GLU A 108 5.76 12.07 -0.52
N ASP A 109 4.64 11.38 -0.76
CA ASP A 109 3.73 11.69 -1.86
C ASP A 109 3.08 13.07 -1.66
N GLU A 110 3.18 13.93 -2.68
CA GLU A 110 2.65 15.30 -2.67
C GLU A 110 1.14 15.34 -2.36
N ALA A 111 0.36 14.36 -2.84
CA ALA A 111 -1.07 14.30 -2.57
C ALA A 111 -1.38 14.10 -1.08
N MET A 112 -0.46 13.47 -0.33
CA MET A 112 -0.57 13.22 1.10
C MET A 112 0.08 14.31 1.94
N CYS A 113 1.19 14.92 1.48
CA CYS A 113 1.99 15.86 2.26
C CYS A 113 1.64 17.34 2.07
N ARG A 114 0.85 17.70 1.05
CA ARG A 114 0.60 19.11 0.69
C ARG A 114 -0.33 19.89 1.63
N ASP A 115 -1.35 19.26 2.22
CA ASP A 115 -2.35 19.93 3.09
C ASP A 115 -2.50 19.20 4.43
N MET A 116 -1.38 18.92 5.09
CA MET A 116 -1.38 18.25 6.40
C MET A 116 -2.06 19.12 7.47
N PRO A 117 -2.88 18.52 8.35
CA PRO A 117 -3.17 17.09 8.50
C PRO A 117 -4.35 16.58 7.65
N ARG A 118 -4.99 17.42 6.83
CA ARG A 118 -6.24 17.08 6.12
C ARG A 118 -6.03 16.07 5.00
N SER A 119 -4.89 16.15 4.32
CA SER A 119 -4.51 15.22 3.27
C SER A 119 -3.98 13.89 3.81
N LEU A 120 -3.60 13.82 5.09
CA LEU A 120 -3.14 12.59 5.71
C LEU A 120 -4.30 11.61 5.94
N PRO A 121 -4.10 10.30 5.68
CA PRO A 121 -5.00 9.26 6.14
C PRO A 121 -5.28 9.37 7.64
N SER A 122 -6.54 9.25 8.04
CA SER A 122 -6.97 9.45 9.43
C SER A 122 -6.29 8.54 10.45
N PHE A 123 -5.78 7.37 10.03
CA PHE A 123 -5.06 6.47 10.92
C PHE A 123 -3.64 6.97 11.27
N LEU A 124 -3.06 7.88 10.49
CA LEU A 124 -1.73 8.45 10.75
C LEU A 124 -1.79 9.65 11.70
N VAL A 125 -2.99 10.17 11.96
CA VAL A 125 -3.18 11.42 12.71
C VAL A 125 -4.06 11.24 13.93
N ALA A 126 -3.70 11.94 15.00
CA ALA A 126 -4.51 12.04 16.20
C ALA A 126 -4.76 13.51 16.54
N ARG A 127 -5.96 13.81 17.03
CA ARG A 127 -6.32 15.14 17.55
C ARG A 127 -5.99 15.20 19.03
N CYS A 128 -5.45 16.34 19.44
CA CYS A 128 -5.24 16.67 20.85
C CYS A 128 -6.57 17.03 21.52
N GLY A 129 -6.52 17.48 22.78
CA GLY A 129 -7.71 17.98 23.48
C GLY A 129 -8.30 19.20 22.77
N ASP A 130 -7.44 20.07 22.25
CA ASP A 130 -7.80 21.09 21.26
C ASP A 130 -7.95 20.47 19.85
N PRO A 131 -9.13 20.55 19.21
CA PRO A 131 -9.35 20.02 17.85
C PRO A 131 -8.46 20.66 16.76
N SER A 132 -7.96 21.88 17.00
CA SER A 132 -7.06 22.58 16.08
C SER A 132 -5.62 22.06 16.14
N SER A 133 -5.25 21.42 17.25
CA SER A 133 -3.95 20.78 17.42
C SER A 133 -3.99 19.30 17.06
N TRP A 134 -2.89 18.79 16.54
CA TRP A 134 -2.77 17.40 16.09
C TRP A 134 -1.33 16.90 16.23
N ILE A 135 -1.20 15.58 16.32
CA ILE A 135 0.05 14.84 16.41
C ILE A 135 -0.03 13.61 15.49
N TYR A 136 1.09 12.93 15.27
CA TYR A 136 1.06 11.65 14.58
C TYR A 136 0.54 10.53 15.50
N SER A 137 -0.13 9.54 14.93
CA SER A 137 -0.77 8.46 15.71
C SER A 137 0.20 7.60 16.51
N ASP A 138 1.47 7.51 16.09
CA ASP A 138 2.52 6.80 16.82
C ASP A 138 3.01 7.53 18.08
N GLN A 139 2.71 8.83 18.20
CA GLN A 139 3.04 9.67 19.35
C GLN A 139 2.01 9.57 20.48
N LYS A 140 0.90 8.85 20.28
CA LYS A 140 -0.05 8.58 21.36
C LYS A 140 0.54 7.59 22.35
N CYS A 141 0.44 7.88 23.65
CA CYS A 141 0.93 6.99 24.72
C CYS A 141 2.43 6.66 24.57
N ASP A 142 3.24 7.57 24.04
CA ASP A 142 4.70 7.43 23.94
C ASP A 142 5.43 7.91 25.20
N GLY A 143 4.68 8.44 26.16
CA GLY A 143 5.14 8.95 27.43
C GLY A 143 5.57 10.42 27.36
N VAL A 144 5.53 11.05 26.18
CA VAL A 144 5.92 12.44 25.97
C VAL A 144 4.66 13.28 25.76
N ASN A 145 4.67 14.50 26.26
CA ASN A 145 3.59 15.45 26.01
C ASN A 145 3.73 16.08 24.62
N ASN A 146 3.28 15.39 23.57
CA ASN A 146 3.34 15.92 22.20
C ASN A 146 2.23 16.95 21.95
N CYS A 147 1.09 16.82 22.62
CA CYS A 147 -0.01 17.77 22.49
C CYS A 147 0.19 19.08 23.26
N GLY A 148 1.09 19.12 24.23
CA GLY A 148 1.26 20.23 25.16
C GLY A 148 0.23 20.23 26.31
N ASP A 149 -0.94 19.63 26.11
CA ASP A 149 -2.04 19.51 27.08
C ASP A 149 -2.21 18.10 27.67
N CYS A 150 -1.32 17.17 27.33
CA CYS A 150 -1.33 15.77 27.76
C CYS A 150 -2.50 14.90 27.26
N SER A 151 -3.28 15.35 26.29
CA SER A 151 -4.40 14.58 25.74
C SER A 151 -3.97 13.33 24.95
N ASP A 152 -2.71 13.29 24.54
CA ASP A 152 -2.06 12.14 23.90
C ASP A 152 -1.63 11.05 24.89
N GLU A 153 -1.57 11.38 26.18
CA GLU A 153 -1.09 10.51 27.26
C GLU A 153 -2.14 10.21 28.34
N LEU A 154 -3.21 11.02 28.40
CA LEU A 154 -4.22 10.95 29.45
C LEU A 154 -5.63 10.67 28.91
N SER A 155 -6.38 9.93 29.72
CA SER A 155 -7.84 9.75 29.57
C SER A 155 -8.56 11.08 29.86
N PRO A 156 -9.64 11.44 29.14
CA PRO A 156 -10.49 10.59 28.30
C PRO A 156 -10.17 10.58 26.80
N VAL A 157 -9.29 11.46 26.33
CA VAL A 157 -9.00 11.60 24.89
C VAL A 157 -8.24 10.37 24.36
N THR A 158 -7.34 9.82 25.18
CA THR A 158 -6.58 8.63 24.84
C THR A 158 -6.64 7.58 25.95
N ALA A 159 -6.96 6.34 25.58
CA ALA A 159 -6.88 5.20 26.48
C ALA A 159 -5.47 4.60 26.44
N CYS A 160 -4.58 5.11 27.28
CA CYS A 160 -3.21 4.61 27.41
C CYS A 160 -3.09 3.45 28.41
N PRO A 161 -2.17 2.49 28.17
CA PRO A 161 -1.82 1.49 29.17
C PRO A 161 -1.22 2.15 30.42
N PRO A 162 -1.23 1.47 31.58
CA PRO A 162 -0.51 1.94 32.76
C PRO A 162 1.00 2.08 32.48
N CYS A 163 1.70 2.88 33.28
CA CYS A 163 3.15 3.08 33.12
C CYS A 163 3.88 1.73 33.03
N GLY A 164 4.68 1.56 31.98
CA GLY A 164 5.40 0.31 31.69
C GLY A 164 6.53 0.00 32.68
N PRO A 165 7.16 -1.18 32.56
CA PRO A 165 8.36 -1.52 33.33
C PRO A 165 9.48 -0.52 33.01
N GLY A 166 10.08 0.08 34.04
CA GLY A 166 11.05 1.18 33.90
C GLY A 166 10.46 2.59 34.08
N TRP A 167 9.13 2.70 34.13
CA TRP A 167 8.42 3.94 34.39
C TRP A 167 7.60 3.83 35.67
N TRP A 168 7.21 4.96 36.25
CA TRP A 168 6.32 5.01 37.39
C TRP A 168 5.42 6.24 37.32
N ARG A 169 4.28 6.17 38.02
CA ARG A 169 3.24 7.20 37.95
C ARG A 169 3.41 8.22 39.08
N CYS A 170 3.38 9.51 38.75
CA CYS A 170 3.30 10.58 39.74
C CYS A 170 2.28 11.67 39.35
N PRO A 171 1.87 12.53 40.29
CA PRO A 171 1.00 13.66 40.01
C PRO A 171 1.68 14.69 39.11
N SER A 172 1.06 14.96 37.95
CA SER A 172 1.31 16.04 36.98
C SER A 172 2.77 16.53 36.88
N THR A 173 3.38 16.27 35.75
CA THR A 173 4.77 16.66 35.47
C THR A 173 4.86 18.06 34.85
N VAL A 174 6.01 18.71 35.03
CA VAL A 174 6.31 20.00 34.39
C VAL A 174 6.55 19.79 32.90
N PHE A 175 5.53 20.07 32.07
CA PHE A 175 5.47 20.17 30.59
C PHE A 175 5.97 19.00 29.72
N LYS A 176 7.03 18.27 30.08
CA LYS A 176 7.70 17.28 29.22
C LYS A 176 7.00 15.92 29.21
N TYR A 177 6.58 15.47 30.39
CA TYR A 177 5.84 14.22 30.59
C TYR A 177 4.40 14.57 30.96
N CYS A 178 3.52 13.57 31.10
CA CYS A 178 2.12 13.79 31.49
C CYS A 178 1.68 13.10 32.79
N GLY A 179 2.48 12.19 33.33
CA GLY A 179 2.14 11.46 34.55
C GLY A 179 2.90 10.16 34.74
N CYS A 180 3.57 9.65 33.71
CA CYS A 180 4.60 8.63 33.84
C CYS A 180 5.97 9.27 33.66
N ILE A 181 6.90 9.04 34.59
CA ILE A 181 8.30 9.43 34.44
C ILE A 181 9.23 8.21 34.52
N PRO A 182 10.41 8.25 33.90
CA PRO A 182 11.40 7.18 34.02
C PRO A 182 11.84 6.99 35.48
N ARG A 183 12.00 5.75 35.93
CA ARG A 183 12.50 5.41 37.29
C ARG A 183 13.92 5.90 37.54
N VAL A 184 14.70 6.09 36.48
CA VAL A 184 16.06 6.63 36.55
C VAL A 184 16.11 8.10 37.00
N LEU A 185 14.96 8.80 36.97
CA LEU A 185 14.85 10.18 37.47
C LEU A 185 14.47 10.23 38.97
N CYS A 186 14.45 9.09 39.66
CA CYS A 186 14.19 9.03 41.09
C CYS A 186 15.41 9.59 41.86
N GLN A 187 15.17 10.61 42.69
CA GLN A 187 16.18 11.29 43.50
C GLN A 187 17.34 11.87 42.68
N ASP A 188 17.05 12.45 41.50
CA ASP A 188 18.05 13.07 40.62
C ASP A 188 18.29 14.57 40.93
N HIS A 189 17.69 15.06 42.02
CA HIS A 189 17.75 16.44 42.49
C HIS A 189 17.05 17.45 41.56
N THR A 190 16.20 16.98 40.66
CA THR A 190 15.44 17.81 39.72
C THR A 190 13.95 17.51 39.87
N GLN A 191 13.13 18.54 40.09
CA GLN A 191 11.69 18.35 40.19
C GLN A 191 11.08 18.00 38.82
N HIS A 192 10.72 16.74 38.63
CA HIS A 192 9.92 16.22 37.52
C HIS A 192 8.44 16.14 37.88
N CYS A 193 8.11 15.73 39.11
CA CYS A 193 6.73 15.61 39.58
C CYS A 193 6.30 16.87 40.34
N SER A 194 5.08 17.36 40.09
CA SER A 194 4.55 18.58 40.72
C SER A 194 4.53 18.53 42.25
N ASP A 195 4.40 17.34 42.83
CA ASP A 195 4.34 17.09 44.27
C ASP A 195 5.69 16.70 44.89
N TRP A 196 6.79 16.73 44.12
CA TRP A 196 8.12 16.28 44.53
C TRP A 196 8.22 14.79 44.91
N SER A 197 7.23 13.98 44.52
CA SER A 197 7.25 12.53 44.84
C SER A 197 8.42 11.80 44.19
N ASP A 198 9.00 12.35 43.13
CA ASP A 198 10.24 11.92 42.47
C ASP A 198 11.50 12.12 43.30
N GLU A 199 11.48 12.97 44.32
CA GLU A 199 12.65 13.21 45.18
C GLU A 199 12.50 12.54 46.56
N TYR A 200 11.26 12.42 47.07
CA TYR A 200 11.03 11.99 48.45
C TYR A 200 10.35 10.62 48.60
N SER A 201 9.67 10.10 47.57
CA SER A 201 8.81 8.91 47.70
C SER A 201 8.76 8.01 46.47
N CYS A 202 9.73 8.13 45.57
CA CYS A 202 9.76 7.38 44.33
C CYS A 202 10.24 5.94 44.53
N PRO A 203 9.74 5.01 43.71
CA PRO A 203 10.31 3.68 43.65
C PRO A 203 11.61 3.78 42.84
N GLY A 204 12.74 3.44 43.47
CA GLY A 204 14.07 3.47 42.85
C GLY A 204 14.18 2.65 41.54
N PRO A 205 15.36 2.72 40.88
CA PRO A 205 15.61 2.04 39.61
C PRO A 205 15.43 0.52 39.66
#